data_AF-A0A396ADU3-F1
#
_entry.id   AF-A0A396ADU3-F1
#
_cell.length_a   1.000
_cell.length_b   1.000
_cell.length_c   1.000
_cell.angle_alpha   90.00
_cell.angle_beta   90.00
_cell.angle_gamma   90.00
#
_symmetry.space_group_name_H-M   'P 1'
#
loop_
_entity.id
_entity.type
_entity.pdbx_description
1 polymer ?
#
loop_
_entity_poly.entity_id
_entity_poly.type
_entity_poly.pdbx_seq_one_letter_code
_entity_poly.pdbx_strand_id
1 'polypeptide(L)'
;MQDLYFHMADELISRLIFNNPLIDDIQEISLDIATRRSALLENNSRLFKEYKKQGYKAEQAEDGKYQFRLTNPDIYRTVIAKAILEAEQPNIKIINFNVKSIGYHEWNSKGMEFLYMSDSICSVLGFDIEGTSTDEWLRCIDERVKKLTGKSENLVFGYDEIDNIYSKAWAKYAEGDYYKSLSIAFDAGKLDGEFAKYYKNLWFKKIEEKIIESENVSDFNMAVRKLNETLNNNTLDQEKCFYILRVLEKLVPVMKEKFHSPEAKRILYVLFDIGVTACCHIGDSKGAEKYFEKCKQYAGLVSLDDYLSTRNKLVVSYCDYFEIDRAEELSDENMRYQKQLTGFKKKLELPGVGDNGFEAMGKAHSQRGQVYAFKRERRAEVEFRAALVHFEEASANYKITQSYLLQYYLDTGNKEAYLGEAERYFGGKTKLIDQLKYIMDEGSKNDPLINMKYALYIYVRALYVFRLFELTEKVWSELQNIEVKFGKKIHKKEWALTGHPSEIIFKYMRLIALSRDEKDLELKYAKKMSDCLIYHGATEDVVCKFGEIEVMNKMGNIERRDILSLELCGELAENYCAFADLVVSEDGEARFKWLEEKITFMYR
;
A
#
# COMPACT_ATOMS: atom_id res chain seq x y z
N MET A 1 22.88 4.40 -30.93
CA MET A 1 23.92 4.84 -29.97
C MET A 1 24.01 6.36 -29.85
N GLN A 2 23.76 7.15 -30.92
CA GLN A 2 23.54 8.61 -30.80
C GLN A 2 22.34 8.92 -29.88
N ASP A 3 21.29 8.08 -29.92
CA ASP A 3 20.18 8.14 -28.95
C ASP A 3 20.60 7.83 -27.50
N LEU A 4 21.59 6.95 -27.27
CA LEU A 4 21.98 6.55 -25.90
C LEU A 4 22.64 7.72 -25.15
N TYR A 5 23.60 8.40 -25.78
CA TYR A 5 24.24 9.57 -25.16
C TYR A 5 23.29 10.76 -25.04
N PHE A 6 22.33 10.88 -25.95
CA PHE A 6 21.27 11.88 -25.84
C PHE A 6 20.36 11.58 -24.65
N HIS A 7 19.88 10.34 -24.50
CA HIS A 7 19.05 9.93 -23.36
C HIS A 7 19.79 10.05 -22.02
N MET A 8 21.05 9.63 -21.94
CA MET A 8 21.86 9.83 -20.73
C MET A 8 22.05 11.31 -20.39
N ALA A 9 22.26 12.17 -21.39
CA ALA A 9 22.34 13.61 -21.19
C ALA A 9 21.00 14.20 -20.73
N ASP A 10 19.89 13.75 -21.33
CA ASP A 10 18.52 14.14 -20.98
C ASP A 10 18.21 13.82 -19.52
N GLU A 11 18.47 12.58 -19.10
CA GLU A 11 18.23 12.12 -17.73
C GLU A 11 19.15 12.83 -16.74
N LEU A 12 20.46 12.95 -17.02
CA LEU A 12 21.42 13.64 -16.15
C LEU A 12 21.00 15.09 -15.91
N ILE A 13 20.71 15.84 -16.98
CA ILE A 13 20.30 17.24 -16.89
C ILE A 13 18.98 17.36 -16.14
N SER A 14 18.01 16.48 -16.45
CA SER A 14 16.72 16.45 -15.77
C SER A 14 16.89 16.26 -14.25
N ARG A 15 17.77 15.35 -13.82
CA ARG A 15 18.04 15.08 -12.40
C ARG A 15 18.83 16.17 -11.70
N LEU A 16 19.79 16.78 -12.37
CA LEU A 16 20.63 17.81 -11.76
C LEU A 16 19.89 19.14 -11.60
N ILE A 17 18.97 19.46 -12.51
CA ILE A 17 18.39 20.79 -12.61
C ILE A 17 16.93 20.82 -12.15
N PHE A 18 16.10 19.89 -12.64
CA PHE A 18 14.64 19.99 -12.47
C PHE A 18 14.13 19.05 -11.38
N ASN A 19 14.76 17.88 -11.25
CA ASN A 19 14.38 16.83 -10.32
C ASN A 19 15.45 16.61 -9.24
N ASN A 20 16.12 17.68 -8.80
CA ASN A 20 17.26 17.60 -7.87
C ASN A 20 16.77 17.40 -6.43
N PRO A 21 17.10 16.27 -5.78
CA PRO A 21 16.67 16.00 -4.41
C PRO A 21 17.41 16.76 -3.32
N LEU A 22 18.55 17.38 -3.64
CA LEU A 22 19.45 18.01 -2.67
C LEU A 22 19.37 19.54 -2.70
N ILE A 23 19.04 20.12 -3.86
CA ILE A 23 19.03 21.57 -4.06
C ILE A 23 17.64 22.01 -4.52
N ASP A 24 17.00 22.87 -3.73
CA ASP A 24 15.72 23.49 -4.06
C ASP A 24 15.91 24.78 -4.87
N ASP A 25 14.87 25.17 -5.62
CA ASP A 25 14.75 26.47 -6.28
C ASP A 25 15.98 26.91 -7.09
N ILE A 26 16.46 26.03 -7.98
CA ILE A 26 17.57 26.36 -8.87
C ILE A 26 17.14 27.45 -9.85
N GLN A 27 17.61 28.68 -9.66
CA GLN A 27 17.31 29.82 -10.55
C GLN A 27 18.42 30.12 -11.55
N GLU A 28 19.65 29.73 -11.22
CA GLU A 28 20.86 30.08 -11.97
C GLU A 28 21.77 28.89 -12.10
N ILE A 29 22.27 28.63 -13.31
CA ILE A 29 23.03 27.43 -13.62
C ILE A 29 24.29 27.78 -14.40
N SER A 30 25.42 27.26 -13.93
CA SER A 30 26.68 27.19 -14.65
C SER A 30 27.04 25.73 -14.89
N LEU A 31 27.10 25.30 -16.15
CA LEU A 31 27.40 23.92 -16.51
C LEU A 31 28.75 23.83 -17.22
N ASP A 32 29.64 23.00 -16.67
CA ASP A 32 30.88 22.56 -17.27
C ASP A 32 30.82 21.04 -17.49
N ILE A 33 30.60 20.63 -18.75
CA ILE A 33 30.39 19.22 -19.11
C ILE A 33 31.62 18.68 -19.83
N ALA A 34 32.23 17.66 -19.25
CA ALA A 34 33.31 16.89 -19.87
C ALA A 34 32.74 15.84 -20.83
N THR A 35 33.24 15.81 -22.06
CA THR A 35 32.85 14.82 -23.06
C THR A 35 34.07 14.03 -23.55
N ARG A 36 33.84 12.85 -24.12
CA ARG A 36 34.92 12.00 -24.66
C ARG A 36 35.05 12.16 -26.17
N ARG A 37 36.29 12.09 -26.65
CA ARG A 37 36.61 11.81 -28.05
C ARG A 37 36.73 10.29 -28.23
N SER A 38 36.41 9.79 -29.41
CA SER A 38 36.72 8.39 -29.74
C SER A 38 38.22 8.14 -29.65
N ALA A 39 38.62 6.87 -29.55
CA ALA A 39 40.00 6.48 -29.84
C ALA A 39 40.42 6.93 -31.24
N LEU A 40 41.74 6.98 -31.50
CA LEU A 40 42.29 7.23 -32.83
C LEU A 40 41.96 6.05 -33.75
N LEU A 41 41.21 6.33 -34.82
CA LEU A 41 40.71 5.34 -35.76
C LEU A 41 41.33 5.54 -37.14
N GLU A 42 41.67 4.43 -37.80
CA GLU A 42 41.99 4.44 -39.22
C GLU A 42 40.71 4.60 -40.06
N ASN A 43 40.80 5.31 -41.19
CA ASN A 43 39.68 5.60 -42.10
C ASN A 43 39.00 4.32 -42.65
N ASN A 44 39.74 3.21 -42.73
CA ASN A 44 39.23 1.92 -43.19
C ASN A 44 38.56 1.09 -42.07
N SER A 45 38.72 1.47 -40.80
CA SER A 45 38.24 0.68 -39.65
C SER A 45 36.72 0.60 -39.60
N ARG A 46 36.21 -0.51 -39.05
CA ARG A 46 34.77 -0.74 -38.90
C ARG A 46 34.11 0.38 -38.08
N LEU A 47 34.70 0.75 -36.94
CA LEU A 47 34.19 1.82 -36.09
C LEU A 47 34.16 3.18 -36.80
N PHE A 48 35.18 3.51 -37.61
CA PHE A 48 35.19 4.77 -38.37
C PHE A 48 33.99 4.86 -39.33
N LYS A 49 33.71 3.77 -40.06
CA LYS A 49 32.56 3.71 -40.97
C LYS A 49 31.23 3.77 -40.23
N GLU A 50 31.13 3.13 -39.06
CA GLU A 50 29.93 3.18 -38.21
C GLU A 50 29.66 4.61 -37.69
N TYR A 51 30.68 5.33 -37.19
CA TYR A 51 30.52 6.73 -36.76
C TYR A 51 30.11 7.65 -37.92
N LYS A 52 30.70 7.49 -39.11
CA LYS A 52 30.31 8.23 -40.31
C LYS A 52 28.87 7.95 -40.73
N LYS A 53 28.43 6.69 -40.69
CA LYS A 53 27.05 6.29 -41.00
C LYS A 53 26.05 6.89 -40.01
N GLN A 54 26.45 7.07 -38.76
CA GLN A 54 25.66 7.71 -37.69
C GLN A 54 25.76 9.25 -37.71
N GLY A 55 26.38 9.86 -38.73
CA GLY A 55 26.40 11.32 -38.90
C GLY A 55 27.45 12.05 -38.06
N TYR A 56 28.34 11.36 -37.35
CA TYR A 56 29.41 12.02 -36.58
C TYR A 56 30.47 12.64 -37.51
N LYS A 57 30.95 13.84 -37.12
CA LYS A 57 32.00 14.54 -37.85
C LYS A 57 33.37 13.97 -37.47
N ALA A 58 34.09 13.48 -38.48
CA ALA A 58 35.48 13.04 -38.31
C ALA A 58 36.42 14.24 -38.29
N GLU A 59 37.30 14.27 -37.31
CA GLU A 59 38.39 15.24 -37.18
C GLU A 59 39.71 14.50 -37.39
N GLN A 60 40.57 15.03 -38.27
CA GLN A 60 41.89 14.47 -38.47
C GLN A 60 42.75 14.76 -37.23
N ALA A 61 43.41 13.72 -36.73
CA ALA A 61 44.30 13.76 -35.59
C ALA A 61 45.73 13.39 -36.05
N GLU A 62 46.57 12.91 -35.13
CA GLU A 62 47.95 12.52 -35.42
C GLU A 62 48.04 11.30 -36.37
N ASP A 63 49.13 11.24 -37.15
CA ASP A 63 49.50 10.11 -38.02
C ASP A 63 48.43 9.69 -39.05
N GLY A 64 47.65 10.64 -39.56
CA GLY A 64 46.61 10.36 -40.57
C GLY A 64 45.42 9.56 -40.02
N LYS A 65 45.35 9.38 -38.70
CA LYS A 65 44.20 8.79 -38.00
C LYS A 65 43.16 9.86 -37.70
N TYR A 66 41.95 9.41 -37.42
CA TYR A 66 40.79 10.25 -37.19
C TYR A 66 40.20 9.99 -35.82
N GLN A 67 39.59 11.03 -35.26
CA GLN A 67 38.81 10.94 -34.04
C GLN A 67 37.43 11.55 -34.25
N PHE A 68 36.47 11.17 -33.43
CA PHE A 68 35.10 11.67 -33.46
C PHE A 68 34.76 12.27 -32.10
N ARG A 69 34.08 13.42 -32.11
CA ARG A 69 33.44 13.95 -30.90
C ARG A 69 32.14 13.19 -30.69
N LEU A 70 32.02 12.52 -29.54
CA LEU A 70 30.87 11.65 -29.25
C LEU A 70 29.62 12.43 -28.84
N THR A 71 29.78 13.66 -28.35
CA THR A 71 28.69 14.59 -28.04
C THR A 71 29.12 16.02 -28.37
N ASN A 72 28.16 16.94 -28.52
CA ASN A 72 28.41 18.35 -28.81
C ASN A 72 27.59 19.27 -27.87
N PRO A 73 27.94 20.56 -27.78
CA PRO A 73 27.20 21.51 -26.94
C PRO A 73 25.72 21.64 -27.31
N ASP A 74 25.38 21.47 -28.59
CA ASP A 74 24.02 21.68 -29.09
C ASP A 74 23.03 20.62 -28.62
N ILE A 75 23.49 19.36 -28.42
CA ILE A 75 22.70 18.28 -27.82
C ILE A 75 22.22 18.69 -26.43
N TYR A 76 23.14 19.08 -25.56
CA TYR A 76 22.84 19.46 -24.18
C TYR A 76 22.00 20.75 -24.11
N ARG A 77 22.25 21.74 -24.98
CA ARG A 77 21.37 22.93 -25.07
C ARG A 77 19.95 22.56 -25.46
N THR A 78 19.79 21.65 -26.42
CA THR A 78 18.46 21.18 -26.86
C THR A 78 17.75 20.42 -25.74
N VAL A 79 18.46 19.54 -25.05
CA VAL A 79 17.98 18.82 -23.85
C VAL A 79 17.54 19.80 -22.77
N ILE A 80 18.36 20.78 -22.40
CA ILE A 80 18.01 21.77 -21.37
C ILE A 80 16.79 22.58 -21.80
N ALA A 81 16.74 23.06 -23.05
CA ALA A 81 15.62 23.84 -23.55
C ALA A 81 14.31 23.03 -23.54
N LYS A 82 14.37 21.75 -23.93
CA LYS A 82 13.24 20.83 -23.84
C LYS A 82 12.79 20.63 -22.39
N ALA A 83 13.73 20.36 -21.47
CA ALA A 83 13.43 20.14 -20.06
C ALA A 83 12.85 21.39 -19.37
N ILE A 84 13.32 22.60 -19.71
CA ILE A 84 12.74 23.87 -19.23
C ILE A 84 11.26 23.99 -19.63
N LEU A 85 10.94 23.64 -20.89
CA LEU A 85 9.57 23.68 -21.41
C LEU A 85 8.69 22.62 -20.72
N GLU A 86 9.18 21.40 -20.56
CA GLU A 86 8.44 20.29 -19.94
C GLU A 86 8.21 20.50 -18.44
N ALA A 87 9.15 21.14 -17.74
CA ALA A 87 9.05 21.40 -16.30
C ALA A 87 8.24 22.67 -15.96
N GLU A 88 7.76 23.42 -16.94
CA GLU A 88 7.08 24.72 -16.75
C GLU A 88 7.88 25.73 -15.89
N GLN A 89 9.22 25.68 -15.94
CA GLN A 89 10.12 26.55 -15.17
C GLN A 89 10.87 27.54 -16.07
N PRO A 90 10.21 28.56 -16.66
CA PRO A 90 10.83 29.46 -17.64
C PRO A 90 11.88 30.41 -17.03
N ASN A 91 12.00 30.46 -15.70
CA ASN A 91 12.82 31.44 -14.99
C ASN A 91 14.27 31.01 -14.74
N ILE A 92 14.64 29.79 -15.14
CA ILE A 92 16.01 29.29 -15.01
C ILE A 92 16.95 30.04 -15.97
N LYS A 93 18.00 30.66 -15.43
CA LYS A 93 19.03 31.35 -16.21
C LYS A 93 20.28 30.50 -16.33
N ILE A 94 20.68 30.22 -17.57
CA ILE A 94 21.98 29.61 -17.86
C ILE A 94 23.02 30.72 -17.96
N ILE A 95 23.85 30.87 -16.93
CA ILE A 95 24.87 31.93 -16.84
C ILE A 95 26.12 31.54 -17.62
N ASN A 96 26.50 30.28 -17.55
CA ASN A 96 27.66 29.73 -18.24
C ASN A 96 27.35 28.32 -18.71
N PHE A 97 27.79 28.00 -19.93
CA PHE A 97 27.55 26.72 -20.56
C PHE A 97 28.73 26.33 -21.43
N ASN A 98 29.52 25.38 -20.92
CA ASN A 98 30.77 24.96 -21.53
C ASN A 98 30.79 23.44 -21.64
N VAL A 99 30.87 22.94 -22.88
CA VAL A 99 30.97 21.51 -23.18
C VAL A 99 32.25 21.28 -23.95
N LYS A 100 33.21 20.60 -23.32
CA LYS A 100 34.54 20.36 -23.89
C LYS A 100 34.86 18.89 -23.91
N SER A 101 35.37 18.41 -25.05
CA SER A 101 35.89 17.06 -25.16
C SER A 101 37.31 16.98 -24.62
N ILE A 102 37.60 16.00 -23.77
CA ILE A 102 38.93 15.77 -23.21
C ILE A 102 39.93 15.56 -24.35
N GLY A 103 40.99 16.36 -24.37
CA GLY A 103 42.09 16.24 -25.31
C GLY A 103 43.27 15.54 -24.64
N TYR A 104 43.47 14.26 -24.93
CA TYR A 104 44.63 13.51 -24.41
C TYR A 104 45.92 13.70 -25.25
N HIS A 105 45.79 14.34 -26.42
CA HIS A 105 46.84 14.43 -27.44
C HIS A 105 47.11 15.87 -27.92
N GLU A 106 46.59 16.90 -27.23
CA GLU A 106 46.87 18.31 -27.55
C GLU A 106 47.97 18.85 -26.62
N TRP A 107 49.00 19.50 -27.17
CA TRP A 107 50.16 20.02 -26.41
C TRP A 107 49.83 21.19 -25.46
N ASN A 108 48.65 21.78 -25.57
CA ASN A 108 48.20 22.90 -24.74
C ASN A 108 47.03 22.46 -23.85
N SER A 109 47.35 21.83 -22.71
CA SER A 109 46.40 21.31 -21.73
C SER A 109 45.79 22.37 -20.80
N LYS A 110 46.11 23.65 -21.01
CA LYS A 110 45.65 24.76 -20.16
C LYS A 110 44.12 24.90 -20.25
N GLY A 111 43.43 24.79 -19.11
CA GLY A 111 41.96 24.83 -19.05
C GLY A 111 41.27 23.46 -19.21
N MET A 112 42.02 22.36 -19.14
CA MET A 112 41.50 20.97 -19.15
C MET A 112 41.54 20.30 -17.76
N GLU A 113 41.98 21.02 -16.72
CA GLU A 113 42.26 20.48 -15.38
C GLU A 113 41.02 19.81 -14.77
N PHE A 114 39.87 20.48 -14.85
CA PHE A 114 38.58 19.93 -14.39
C PHE A 114 38.17 18.68 -15.17
N LEU A 115 38.44 18.63 -16.48
CA LEU A 115 38.05 17.50 -17.33
C LEU A 115 38.92 16.26 -17.05
N TYR A 116 40.23 16.44 -16.84
CA TYR A 116 41.12 15.35 -16.43
C TYR A 116 40.78 14.85 -15.02
N MET A 117 40.40 15.76 -14.11
CA MET A 117 39.92 15.37 -12.79
C MET A 117 38.64 14.54 -12.89
N SER A 118 37.66 14.97 -13.69
CA SER A 118 36.43 14.21 -13.93
C SER A 118 36.72 12.81 -14.49
N ASP A 119 37.61 12.68 -15.47
CA ASP A 119 37.99 11.38 -16.04
C ASP A 119 38.73 10.47 -15.05
N SER A 120 39.56 11.07 -14.19
CA SER A 120 40.25 10.35 -13.11
C SER A 120 39.25 9.82 -12.08
N ILE A 121 38.26 10.63 -11.68
CA ILE A 121 37.18 10.20 -10.78
C ILE A 121 36.40 9.05 -11.43
N CYS A 122 35.98 9.18 -12.69
CA CYS A 122 35.29 8.11 -13.41
C CYS A 122 36.12 6.81 -13.47
N SER A 123 37.43 6.94 -13.67
CA SER A 123 38.34 5.78 -13.69
C SER A 123 38.44 5.12 -12.32
N VAL A 124 38.54 5.89 -11.23
CA VAL A 124 38.57 5.36 -9.85
C VAL A 124 37.24 4.68 -9.49
N LEU A 125 36.11 5.29 -9.85
CA LEU A 125 34.80 4.71 -9.59
C LEU A 125 34.59 3.41 -10.39
N GLY A 126 35.06 3.37 -11.64
CA GLY A 126 34.90 2.24 -12.56
C GLY A 126 35.96 1.13 -12.46
N PHE A 127 37.03 1.33 -11.69
CA PHE A 127 38.15 0.39 -11.63
C PHE A 127 37.82 -0.85 -10.79
N ASP A 128 37.93 -2.06 -11.34
CA ASP A 128 37.76 -3.31 -10.57
C ASP A 128 36.45 -3.33 -9.76
N ILE A 129 35.34 -3.04 -10.43
CA ILE A 129 34.02 -3.12 -9.79
C ILE A 129 33.76 -4.59 -9.44
N GLU A 130 33.61 -4.85 -8.15
CA GLU A 130 33.28 -6.18 -7.64
C GLU A 130 31.79 -6.48 -7.86
N GLY A 131 31.49 -7.74 -8.21
CA GLY A 131 30.13 -8.25 -8.33
C GLY A 131 29.77 -8.74 -9.73
N THR A 132 28.72 -9.56 -9.79
CA THR A 132 28.21 -10.22 -11.00
C THR A 132 26.92 -9.60 -11.54
N SER A 133 26.33 -8.66 -10.81
CA SER A 133 25.11 -7.94 -11.20
C SER A 133 25.31 -6.43 -11.16
N THR A 134 24.50 -5.71 -11.94
CA THR A 134 24.43 -4.24 -11.95
C THR A 134 24.10 -3.67 -10.55
N ASP A 135 23.36 -4.44 -9.76
CA ASP A 135 23.04 -4.19 -8.35
C ASP A 135 24.29 -4.06 -7.46
N GLU A 136 25.21 -5.03 -7.55
CA GLU A 136 26.44 -5.05 -6.76
C GLU A 136 27.39 -3.92 -7.20
N TRP A 137 27.35 -3.56 -8.48
CA TRP A 137 28.13 -2.47 -9.05
C TRP A 137 27.73 -1.11 -8.50
N LEU A 138 26.42 -0.83 -8.40
CA LEU A 138 25.93 0.45 -7.85
C LEU A 138 26.40 0.64 -6.40
N ARG A 139 26.29 -0.40 -5.57
CA ARG A 139 26.74 -0.34 -4.18
C ARG A 139 28.24 -0.06 -4.09
N CYS A 140 29.04 -0.75 -4.92
CA CYS A 140 30.49 -0.53 -4.97
C CYS A 140 30.82 0.92 -5.34
N ILE A 141 30.12 1.48 -6.34
CA ILE A 141 30.28 2.87 -6.76
C ILE A 141 29.87 3.84 -5.65
N ASP A 142 28.70 3.67 -5.02
CA ASP A 142 28.19 4.52 -3.95
C ASP A 142 29.15 4.57 -2.74
N GLU A 143 29.68 3.41 -2.32
CA GLU A 143 30.67 3.34 -1.25
C GLU A 143 31.98 4.06 -1.60
N ARG A 144 32.45 3.92 -2.84
CA ARG A 144 33.66 4.61 -3.32
C ARG A 144 33.47 6.11 -3.40
N VAL A 145 32.32 6.56 -3.91
CA VAL A 145 31.94 7.98 -3.94
C VAL A 145 31.97 8.57 -2.53
N LYS A 146 31.40 7.87 -1.54
CA LYS A 146 31.43 8.27 -0.12
C LYS A 146 32.85 8.33 0.44
N LYS A 147 33.72 7.37 0.09
CA LYS A 147 35.14 7.40 0.48
C LYS A 147 35.89 8.60 -0.12
N LEU A 148 35.62 8.93 -1.38
CA LEU A 148 36.27 10.03 -2.09
C LEU A 148 35.83 11.42 -1.60
N THR A 149 34.54 11.58 -1.32
CA THR A 149 33.94 12.89 -1.01
C THR A 149 33.66 13.11 0.48
N GLY A 150 33.88 12.08 1.31
CA GLY A 150 33.70 12.12 2.75
C GLY A 150 32.23 12.26 3.15
N LYS A 151 31.89 13.38 3.79
CA LYS A 151 30.54 13.68 4.29
C LYS A 151 29.68 14.44 3.27
N SER A 152 30.19 14.71 2.07
CA SER A 152 29.45 15.44 1.06
C SER A 152 28.27 14.62 0.54
N GLU A 153 27.15 15.27 0.24
CA GLU A 153 26.02 14.60 -0.41
C GLU A 153 26.31 14.37 -1.89
N ASN A 154 25.97 13.20 -2.40
CA ASN A 154 26.27 12.79 -3.76
C ASN A 154 25.01 12.33 -4.49
N LEU A 155 24.90 12.70 -5.76
CA LEU A 155 23.82 12.27 -6.65
C LEU A 155 24.27 11.03 -7.43
N VAL A 156 23.87 9.85 -6.97
CA VAL A 156 24.16 8.56 -7.60
C VAL A 156 22.85 7.90 -8.05
N PHE A 157 22.67 7.81 -9.36
CA PHE A 157 21.47 7.22 -9.99
C PHE A 157 21.83 5.97 -10.79
N GLY A 158 20.94 4.98 -10.78
CA GLY A 158 21.12 3.68 -11.45
C GLY A 158 20.66 3.65 -12.91
N TYR A 159 19.85 4.61 -13.35
CA TYR A 159 19.24 4.67 -14.70
C TYR A 159 18.54 3.37 -15.14
N ASP A 160 17.79 2.76 -14.21
CA ASP A 160 17.00 1.55 -14.43
C ASP A 160 15.49 1.83 -14.29
N GLU A 161 14.62 0.81 -14.40
CA GLU A 161 13.18 0.94 -14.24
C GLU A 161 12.78 1.65 -12.93
N ILE A 162 13.49 1.37 -11.83
CA ILE A 162 13.24 2.03 -10.54
C ILE A 162 13.51 3.54 -10.60
N ASP A 163 14.48 3.99 -11.40
CA ASP A 163 14.78 5.40 -11.57
C ASP A 163 13.62 6.13 -12.26
N ASN A 164 13.05 5.50 -13.29
CA ASN A 164 11.85 6.00 -13.96
C ASN A 164 10.65 6.11 -13.00
N ILE A 165 10.52 5.16 -12.07
CA ILE A 165 9.47 5.22 -11.03
C ILE A 165 9.75 6.38 -10.06
N TYR A 166 11.00 6.57 -9.64
CA TYR A 166 11.40 7.70 -8.80
C TYR A 166 11.14 9.05 -9.48
N SER A 167 11.44 9.19 -10.78
CA SER A 167 11.08 10.37 -11.60
C SER A 167 9.61 10.71 -11.50
N LYS A 168 8.74 9.71 -11.65
CA LYS A 168 7.29 9.90 -11.58
C LYS A 168 6.84 10.31 -10.18
N ALA A 169 7.45 9.75 -9.13
CA ALA A 169 7.16 10.14 -7.75
C ALA A 169 7.58 11.59 -7.48
N TRP A 170 8.78 11.98 -7.93
CA TRP A 170 9.30 13.34 -7.77
C TRP A 170 8.43 14.37 -8.51
N ALA A 171 8.04 14.09 -9.75
CA ALA A 171 7.16 14.96 -10.51
C ALA A 171 5.83 15.21 -9.77
N LYS A 172 5.23 14.16 -9.18
CA LYS A 172 4.00 14.32 -8.38
C LYS A 172 4.21 15.11 -7.09
N TYR A 173 5.39 14.99 -6.47
CA TYR A 173 5.75 15.84 -5.34
C TYR A 173 5.85 17.32 -5.77
N ALA A 174 6.54 17.60 -6.88
CA ALA A 174 6.70 18.96 -7.41
C ALA A 174 5.36 19.60 -7.83
N GLU A 175 4.39 18.80 -8.29
CA GLU A 175 3.01 19.23 -8.56
C GLU A 175 2.18 19.48 -7.29
N GLY A 176 2.72 19.24 -6.08
CA GLY A 176 1.98 19.34 -4.81
C GLY A 176 1.09 18.13 -4.49
N ASP A 177 1.16 17.06 -5.28
CA ASP A 177 0.37 15.84 -5.06
C ASP A 177 1.10 14.85 -4.13
N TYR A 178 1.18 15.19 -2.84
CA TYR A 178 1.89 14.37 -1.84
C TYR A 178 1.31 12.96 -1.74
N TYR A 179 -0.02 12.82 -1.81
CA TYR A 179 -0.66 11.51 -1.78
C TYR A 179 -0.18 10.62 -2.93
N LYS A 180 -0.18 11.13 -4.17
CA LYS A 180 0.24 10.33 -5.32
C LYS A 180 1.73 10.05 -5.31
N SER A 181 2.55 11.01 -4.90
CA SER A 181 3.99 10.84 -4.75
C SER A 181 4.31 9.71 -3.76
N LEU A 182 3.72 9.75 -2.57
CA LEU A 182 3.89 8.72 -1.54
C LEU A 182 3.31 7.37 -1.98
N SER A 183 2.18 7.35 -2.70
CA SER A 183 1.65 6.10 -3.27
C SER A 183 2.65 5.45 -4.23
N ILE A 184 3.33 6.23 -5.09
CA ILE A 184 4.32 5.70 -6.02
C ILE A 184 5.54 5.20 -5.25
N ALA A 185 6.01 5.96 -4.24
CA ALA A 185 7.13 5.55 -3.39
C ALA A 185 6.85 4.22 -2.66
N PHE A 186 5.65 4.03 -2.15
CA PHE A 186 5.23 2.79 -1.52
C PHE A 186 5.24 1.62 -2.50
N ASP A 187 4.63 1.78 -3.68
CA ASP A 187 4.58 0.73 -4.70
C ASP A 187 5.99 0.36 -5.19
N ALA A 188 6.87 1.35 -5.36
CA ALA A 188 8.27 1.15 -5.71
C ALA A 188 9.03 0.36 -4.64
N GLY A 189 8.72 0.61 -3.36
CA GLY A 189 9.33 -0.06 -2.22
C GLY A 189 8.94 -1.53 -2.04
N LYS A 190 7.99 -2.04 -2.85
CA LYS A 190 7.60 -3.46 -2.94
C LYS A 190 8.32 -4.23 -4.07
N LEU A 191 9.09 -3.54 -4.91
CA LEU A 191 9.87 -4.18 -5.96
C LEU A 191 11.06 -4.92 -5.36
N ASP A 192 11.33 -6.10 -5.89
CA ASP A 192 12.51 -6.89 -5.55
C ASP A 192 13.77 -6.33 -6.23
N GLY A 193 14.94 -6.64 -5.66
CA GLY A 193 16.25 -6.23 -6.20
C GLY A 193 16.97 -5.19 -5.32
N GLU A 194 18.30 -5.11 -5.46
CA GLU A 194 19.10 -4.19 -4.63
C GLU A 194 18.97 -2.74 -5.11
N PHE A 195 18.76 -2.47 -6.42
CA PHE A 195 18.40 -1.14 -6.91
C PHE A 195 17.13 -0.60 -6.24
N ALA A 196 16.08 -1.42 -6.15
CA ALA A 196 14.84 -1.03 -5.49
C ALA A 196 15.08 -0.71 -4.00
N LYS A 197 15.87 -1.53 -3.30
CA LYS A 197 16.28 -1.26 -1.91
C LYS A 197 17.10 0.02 -1.76
N TYR A 198 18.06 0.26 -2.65
CA TYR A 198 18.88 1.47 -2.65
C TYR A 198 18.01 2.72 -2.80
N TYR A 199 17.15 2.75 -3.82
CA TYR A 199 16.23 3.87 -4.07
C TYR A 199 15.25 4.07 -2.92
N LYS A 200 14.70 2.99 -2.36
CA LYS A 200 13.81 3.05 -1.19
C LYS A 200 14.48 3.73 0.00
N ASN A 201 15.70 3.31 0.32
CA ASN A 201 16.40 3.77 1.52
C ASN A 201 17.00 5.18 1.36
N LEU A 202 17.30 5.60 0.13
CA LEU A 202 17.92 6.88 -0.17
C LEU A 202 16.94 7.86 -0.83
N TRP A 203 16.55 7.60 -2.08
CA TRP A 203 15.86 8.57 -2.93
C TRP A 203 14.38 8.76 -2.59
N PHE A 204 13.61 7.69 -2.41
CA PHE A 204 12.22 7.82 -1.97
C PHE A 204 12.12 8.40 -0.55
N LYS A 205 13.08 8.07 0.32
CA LYS A 205 13.20 8.69 1.64
C LYS A 205 13.44 10.21 1.56
N LYS A 206 14.20 10.69 0.57
CA LYS A 206 14.39 12.13 0.34
C LYS A 206 13.08 12.83 -0.04
N ILE A 207 12.21 12.18 -0.82
CA ILE A 207 10.86 12.71 -1.09
C ILE A 207 10.05 12.81 0.21
N GLU A 208 10.09 11.78 1.06
CA GLU A 208 9.41 11.83 2.37
C GLU A 208 9.93 13.00 3.22
N GLU A 209 11.25 13.17 3.33
CA GLU A 209 11.90 14.26 4.07
C GLU A 209 11.42 15.63 3.58
N LYS A 210 11.43 15.85 2.26
CA LYS A 210 10.95 17.09 1.62
C LYS A 210 9.47 17.36 1.90
N ILE A 211 8.62 16.33 1.84
CA ILE A 211 7.20 16.45 2.20
C ILE A 211 7.06 16.82 3.68
N ILE A 212 7.82 16.19 4.58
CA ILE A 212 7.76 16.43 6.03
C ILE A 212 8.18 17.87 6.39
N GLU A 213 9.14 18.42 5.67
CA GLU A 213 9.64 19.78 5.84
C GLU A 213 8.74 20.85 5.19
N SER A 214 7.76 20.44 4.38
CA SER A 214 6.87 21.37 3.68
C SER A 214 5.96 22.15 4.63
N GLU A 215 5.82 23.45 4.34
CA GLU A 215 4.87 24.34 4.99
C GLU A 215 3.59 24.57 4.17
N ASN A 216 3.43 23.88 3.02
CA ASN A 216 2.30 24.10 2.12
C ASN A 216 1.01 23.46 2.65
N VAL A 217 0.15 24.31 3.19
CA VAL A 217 -1.16 23.93 3.74
C VAL A 217 -2.11 23.34 2.69
N SER A 218 -2.07 23.84 1.44
CA SER A 218 -2.97 23.39 0.38
C SER A 218 -2.68 21.95 -0.02
N ASP A 219 -1.41 21.64 -0.24
CA ASP A 219 -0.94 20.32 -0.67
C ASP A 219 -1.20 19.28 0.43
N PHE A 220 -0.93 19.63 1.69
CA PHE A 220 -1.27 18.80 2.85
C PHE A 220 -2.78 18.51 2.91
N ASN A 221 -3.63 19.53 2.81
CA ASN A 221 -5.08 19.35 2.84
C ASN A 221 -5.58 18.44 1.71
N MET A 222 -5.03 18.62 0.50
CA MET A 222 -5.36 17.79 -0.64
C MET A 222 -4.95 16.32 -0.41
N ALA A 223 -3.76 16.10 0.14
CA ALA A 223 -3.26 14.75 0.43
C ALA A 223 -4.12 14.04 1.48
N VAL A 224 -4.52 14.74 2.56
CA VAL A 224 -5.42 14.18 3.58
C VAL A 224 -6.78 13.82 2.98
N ARG A 225 -7.34 14.68 2.11
CA ARG A 225 -8.64 14.40 1.44
C ARG A 225 -8.57 13.20 0.52
N LYS A 226 -7.54 13.12 -0.34
CA LYS A 226 -7.33 11.96 -1.23
C LYS A 226 -7.13 10.66 -0.44
N LEU A 227 -6.41 10.72 0.68
CA LEU A 227 -6.26 9.57 1.57
C LEU A 227 -7.61 9.15 2.19
N ASN A 228 -8.41 10.11 2.64
CA ASN A 228 -9.76 9.84 3.16
C ASN A 228 -10.66 9.19 2.11
N GLU A 229 -10.66 9.70 0.88
CA GLU A 229 -11.42 9.15 -0.24
C GLU A 229 -11.02 7.70 -0.53
N THR A 230 -9.71 7.40 -0.47
CA THR A 230 -9.20 6.05 -0.70
C THR A 230 -9.67 5.04 0.35
N LEU A 231 -9.74 5.45 1.62
CA LEU A 231 -10.24 4.57 2.70
C LEU A 231 -11.73 4.22 2.55
N ASN A 232 -12.50 5.04 1.85
CA ASN A 232 -13.91 4.77 1.59
C ASN A 232 -14.14 3.87 0.37
N ASN A 233 -13.08 3.46 -0.35
CA ASN A 233 -13.18 2.57 -1.51
C ASN A 233 -13.09 1.09 -1.11
N ASN A 234 -13.95 0.27 -1.71
CA ASN A 234 -14.02 -1.18 -1.49
C ASN A 234 -12.77 -1.96 -1.99
N THR A 235 -11.76 -1.31 -2.58
CA THR A 235 -10.54 -1.94 -3.12
C THR A 235 -9.25 -1.46 -2.44
N LEU A 236 -9.38 -0.92 -1.23
CA LEU A 236 -8.30 -0.38 -0.39
C LEU A 236 -7.05 -1.27 -0.28
N ASP A 237 -5.88 -0.67 -0.47
CA ASP A 237 -4.57 -1.18 -0.01
C ASP A 237 -4.29 -0.58 1.37
N GLN A 238 -4.53 -1.39 2.42
CA GLN A 238 -4.46 -0.97 3.83
C GLN A 238 -3.05 -0.52 4.21
N GLU A 239 -2.03 -1.29 3.78
CA GLU A 239 -0.61 -1.02 4.07
C GLU A 239 -0.17 0.32 3.47
N LYS A 240 -0.56 0.59 2.22
CA LYS A 240 -0.27 1.85 1.54
C LYS A 240 -0.87 3.03 2.30
N CYS A 241 -2.11 2.90 2.76
CA CYS A 241 -2.78 3.98 3.47
C CYS A 241 -2.12 4.27 4.81
N PHE A 242 -1.70 3.23 5.54
CA PHE A 242 -0.96 3.40 6.79
C PHE A 242 0.40 4.07 6.56
N TYR A 243 1.14 3.68 5.52
CA TYR A 243 2.40 4.33 5.15
C TYR A 243 2.22 5.84 4.88
N ILE A 244 1.25 6.20 4.03
CA ILE A 244 0.97 7.60 3.70
C ILE A 244 0.55 8.40 4.95
N LEU A 245 -0.35 7.84 5.76
CA LEU A 245 -0.77 8.44 7.04
C LEU A 245 0.42 8.79 7.93
N ARG A 246 1.39 7.87 8.07
CA ARG A 246 2.55 8.06 8.95
C ARG A 246 3.49 9.17 8.48
N VAL A 247 3.60 9.39 7.18
CA VAL A 247 4.34 10.53 6.64
C VAL A 247 3.55 11.82 6.87
N LEU A 248 2.26 11.85 6.52
CA LEU A 248 1.40 13.04 6.72
C LEU A 248 1.29 13.47 8.19
N GLU A 249 1.27 12.51 9.12
CA GLU A 249 1.24 12.79 10.56
C GLU A 249 2.46 13.59 11.02
N LYS A 250 3.63 13.40 10.42
CA LYS A 250 4.85 14.13 10.79
C LYS A 250 4.79 15.62 10.45
N LEU A 251 3.93 16.04 9.51
CA LEU A 251 3.72 17.45 9.16
C LEU A 251 2.83 18.16 10.19
N VAL A 252 2.10 17.41 11.03
CA VAL A 252 1.10 17.98 11.97
C VAL A 252 1.67 19.10 12.85
N PRO A 253 2.87 19.00 13.46
CA PRO A 253 3.41 20.10 14.28
C PRO A 253 3.54 21.41 13.49
N VAL A 254 4.12 21.35 12.28
CA VAL A 254 4.27 22.51 11.39
C VAL A 254 2.90 23.04 10.96
N MET A 255 1.99 22.15 10.53
CA MET A 255 0.67 22.54 10.06
C MET A 255 -0.18 23.19 11.15
N LYS A 256 -0.07 22.75 12.41
CA LYS A 256 -0.76 23.39 13.54
C LYS A 256 -0.41 24.86 13.72
N GLU A 257 0.84 25.23 13.47
CA GLU A 257 1.30 26.63 13.54
C GLU A 257 0.74 27.46 12.37
N LYS A 258 0.56 26.85 11.20
CA LYS A 258 0.02 27.51 9.99
C LYS A 258 -1.51 27.59 9.97
N PHE A 259 -2.22 26.76 10.75
CA PHE A 259 -3.68 26.78 10.80
C PHE A 259 -4.23 27.85 11.75
N HIS A 260 -4.65 28.97 11.16
CA HIS A 260 -5.15 30.13 11.91
C HIS A 260 -6.66 30.12 12.21
N SER A 261 -7.46 29.26 11.56
CA SER A 261 -8.91 29.19 11.75
C SER A 261 -9.38 27.82 12.27
N PRO A 262 -10.51 27.75 13.00
CA PRO A 262 -11.13 26.49 13.40
C PRO A 262 -11.45 25.59 12.20
N GLU A 263 -11.94 26.16 11.10
CA GLU A 263 -12.24 25.41 9.86
C GLU A 263 -10.99 24.77 9.26
N ALA A 264 -9.87 25.50 9.26
CA ALA A 264 -8.61 24.95 8.76
C ALA A 264 -8.10 23.79 9.64
N LYS A 265 -8.31 23.87 10.97
CA LYS A 265 -7.94 22.79 11.91
C LYS A 265 -8.82 21.54 11.78
N ARG A 266 -9.99 21.63 11.14
CA ARG A 266 -10.88 20.47 10.90
C ARG A 266 -10.18 19.35 10.13
N ILE A 267 -9.24 19.70 9.23
CA ILE A 267 -8.49 18.69 8.47
C ILE A 267 -7.64 17.78 9.37
N LEU A 268 -7.20 18.27 10.54
CA LEU A 268 -6.46 17.45 11.51
C LEU A 268 -7.36 16.38 12.11
N TYR A 269 -8.63 16.69 12.36
CA TYR A 269 -9.62 15.67 12.75
C TYR A 269 -9.71 14.58 11.69
N VAL A 270 -9.84 14.97 10.41
CA VAL A 270 -9.92 14.01 9.29
C VAL A 270 -8.68 13.12 9.24
N LEU A 271 -7.48 13.69 9.38
CA LEU A 271 -6.23 12.93 9.43
C LEU A 271 -6.20 11.91 10.58
N PHE A 272 -6.66 12.29 11.77
CA PHE A 272 -6.68 11.36 12.91
C PHE A 272 -7.79 10.33 12.81
N ASP A 273 -8.94 10.66 12.21
CA ASP A 273 -10.02 9.69 11.94
C ASP A 273 -9.62 8.66 10.86
N ILE A 274 -8.85 9.09 9.85
CA ILE A 274 -8.11 8.19 8.94
C ILE A 274 -7.21 7.27 9.78
N GLY A 275 -6.50 7.80 10.76
CA GLY A 275 -5.65 7.03 11.67
C GLY A 275 -6.38 5.96 12.47
N VAL A 276 -7.56 6.26 13.03
CA VAL A 276 -8.43 5.26 13.66
C VAL A 276 -8.75 4.15 12.66
N THR A 277 -9.19 4.53 11.46
CA THR A 277 -9.59 3.58 10.41
C THR A 277 -8.44 2.69 9.95
N ALA A 278 -7.27 3.28 9.68
CA ALA A 278 -6.09 2.57 9.23
C ALA A 278 -5.54 1.62 10.29
N CYS A 279 -5.55 2.03 11.57
CA CYS A 279 -5.17 1.17 12.69
C CYS A 279 -6.13 -0.01 12.88
N CYS A 280 -7.45 0.21 12.76
CA CYS A 280 -8.43 -0.89 12.77
C CYS A 280 -8.09 -1.92 11.68
N HIS A 281 -7.86 -1.46 10.44
CA HIS A 281 -7.57 -2.34 9.31
C HIS A 281 -6.28 -3.18 9.40
N ILE A 282 -5.40 -2.88 10.34
CA ILE A 282 -4.16 -3.63 10.58
C ILE A 282 -4.15 -4.26 11.98
N GLY A 283 -5.29 -4.29 12.69
CA GLY A 283 -5.39 -4.87 14.03
C GLY A 283 -4.60 -4.16 15.12
N ASP A 284 -4.25 -2.87 14.95
CA ASP A 284 -3.57 -2.06 15.97
C ASP A 284 -4.57 -1.26 16.82
N SER A 285 -5.28 -1.95 17.72
CA SER A 285 -6.31 -1.31 18.55
C SER A 285 -5.75 -0.25 19.50
N LYS A 286 -4.54 -0.43 20.03
CA LYS A 286 -3.87 0.58 20.85
C LYS A 286 -3.54 1.84 20.02
N GLY A 287 -3.13 1.66 18.77
CA GLY A 287 -2.97 2.75 17.80
C GLY A 287 -4.29 3.45 17.52
N ALA A 288 -5.36 2.70 17.28
CA ALA A 288 -6.69 3.25 17.03
C ALA A 288 -7.18 4.10 18.20
N GLU A 289 -7.02 3.64 19.45
CA GLU A 289 -7.33 4.43 20.65
C GLU A 289 -6.50 5.71 20.75
N LYS A 290 -5.19 5.64 20.48
CA LYS A 290 -4.31 6.83 20.49
C LYS A 290 -4.76 7.86 19.45
N TYR A 291 -5.17 7.43 18.26
CA TYR A 291 -5.72 8.33 17.25
C TYR A 291 -7.09 8.86 17.64
N PHE A 292 -7.94 8.04 18.26
CA PHE A 292 -9.24 8.47 18.76
C PHE A 292 -9.13 9.57 19.82
N GLU A 293 -8.16 9.46 20.73
CA GLU A 293 -7.88 10.53 21.71
C GLU A 293 -7.39 11.81 21.04
N LYS A 294 -6.67 11.73 19.91
CA LYS A 294 -6.38 12.91 19.08
C LYS A 294 -7.65 13.47 18.43
N CYS A 295 -8.55 12.63 17.91
CA CYS A 295 -9.84 13.08 17.37
C CYS A 295 -10.67 13.87 18.40
N LYS A 296 -10.71 13.42 19.67
CA LYS A 296 -11.41 14.11 20.75
C LYS A 296 -10.97 15.56 20.94
N GLN A 297 -9.69 15.86 20.73
CA GLN A 297 -9.16 17.23 20.81
C GLN A 297 -9.76 18.17 19.76
N TYR A 298 -10.24 17.63 18.63
CA TYR A 298 -10.82 18.38 17.52
C TYR A 298 -12.32 18.10 17.32
N ALA A 299 -12.95 17.32 18.21
CA ALA A 299 -14.34 16.88 18.05
C ALA A 299 -15.34 18.05 17.97
N GLY A 300 -15.04 19.18 18.63
CA GLY A 300 -15.85 20.40 18.54
C GLY A 300 -15.80 21.11 17.19
N LEU A 301 -14.96 20.67 16.25
CA LEU A 301 -14.79 21.25 14.92
C LEU A 301 -15.52 20.47 13.82
N VAL A 302 -16.15 19.35 14.16
CA VAL A 302 -16.84 18.48 13.20
C VAL A 302 -18.31 18.31 13.56
N SER A 303 -19.09 17.76 12.62
CA SER A 303 -20.48 17.45 12.88
C SER A 303 -20.61 16.31 13.89
N LEU A 304 -21.75 16.24 14.58
CA LEU A 304 -22.03 15.12 15.48
C LEU A 304 -22.10 13.79 14.72
N ASP A 305 -22.53 13.79 13.45
CA ASP A 305 -22.50 12.60 12.61
C ASP A 305 -21.08 12.10 12.34
N ASP A 306 -20.16 13.01 12.01
CA ASP A 306 -18.74 12.68 11.80
C ASP A 306 -18.15 12.07 13.08
N TYR A 307 -18.45 12.69 14.24
CA TYR A 307 -17.94 12.20 15.51
C TYR A 307 -18.53 10.85 15.93
N LEU A 308 -19.84 10.64 15.75
CA LEU A 308 -20.49 9.33 15.99
C LEU A 308 -19.96 8.25 15.03
N SER A 309 -19.66 8.61 13.79
CA SER A 309 -18.99 7.71 12.83
C SER A 309 -17.63 7.26 13.36
N THR A 310 -16.80 8.18 13.83
CA THR A 310 -15.50 7.86 14.46
C THR A 310 -15.66 7.00 15.70
N ARG A 311 -16.66 7.26 16.55
CA ARG A 311 -16.96 6.40 17.71
C ARG A 311 -17.37 4.99 17.30
N ASN A 312 -18.09 4.82 16.21
CA ASN A 312 -18.45 3.48 15.70
C ASN A 312 -17.22 2.71 15.24
N LYS A 313 -16.22 3.38 14.65
CA LYS A 313 -14.93 2.74 14.29
C LYS A 313 -14.18 2.26 15.54
N LEU A 314 -14.22 3.02 16.64
CA LEU A 314 -13.62 2.60 17.90
C LEU A 314 -14.29 1.33 18.47
N VAL A 315 -15.61 1.16 18.32
CA VAL A 315 -16.29 -0.08 18.69
C VAL A 315 -15.70 -1.28 17.95
N VAL A 316 -15.41 -1.13 16.65
CA VAL A 316 -14.74 -2.19 15.84
C VAL A 316 -13.40 -2.54 16.47
N SER A 317 -12.57 -1.54 16.77
CA SER A 317 -11.27 -1.75 17.42
C SER A 317 -11.34 -2.49 18.76
N TYR A 318 -12.35 -2.22 19.59
CA TYR A 318 -12.55 -2.97 20.84
C TYR A 318 -12.94 -4.43 20.59
N CYS A 319 -13.77 -4.68 19.58
CA CYS A 319 -14.03 -6.05 19.16
C CYS A 319 -12.75 -6.75 18.69
N ASP A 320 -11.94 -6.07 17.89
CA ASP A 320 -10.69 -6.63 17.35
C ASP A 320 -9.65 -6.92 18.43
N TYR A 321 -9.76 -6.27 19.59
CA TYR A 321 -8.89 -6.50 20.75
C TYR A 321 -9.52 -7.38 21.84
N PHE A 322 -10.60 -8.09 21.52
CA PHE A 322 -11.34 -8.97 22.43
C PHE A 322 -12.00 -8.25 23.62
N GLU A 323 -12.11 -6.93 23.60
CA GLU A 323 -12.77 -6.14 24.64
C GLU A 323 -14.27 -5.98 24.37
N ILE A 324 -14.96 -7.11 24.23
CA ILE A 324 -16.36 -7.16 23.75
C ILE A 324 -17.33 -6.41 24.68
N ASP A 325 -17.08 -6.43 26.00
CA ASP A 325 -17.93 -5.71 26.97
C ASP A 325 -17.80 -4.18 26.81
N ARG A 326 -16.56 -3.66 26.62
CA ARG A 326 -16.33 -2.24 26.31
C ARG A 326 -16.96 -1.86 24.96
N ALA A 327 -16.88 -2.77 23.98
CA ALA A 327 -17.53 -2.58 22.69
C ALA A 327 -19.06 -2.49 22.83
N GLU A 328 -19.67 -3.34 23.66
CA GLU A 328 -21.12 -3.32 23.94
C GLU A 328 -21.54 -2.00 24.57
N GLU A 329 -20.89 -1.59 25.65
CA GLU A 329 -21.17 -0.31 26.33
C GLU A 329 -21.11 0.87 25.37
N LEU A 330 -20.01 1.00 24.61
CA LEU A 330 -19.83 2.09 23.66
C LEU A 330 -20.85 2.02 22.52
N SER A 331 -21.17 0.83 22.00
CA SER A 331 -22.15 0.68 20.92
C SER A 331 -23.57 1.04 21.35
N ASP A 332 -23.95 0.73 22.59
CA ASP A 332 -25.26 1.06 23.13
C ASP A 332 -25.38 2.57 23.40
N GLU A 333 -24.32 3.21 23.87
CA GLU A 333 -24.27 4.67 23.95
C GLU A 333 -24.40 5.32 22.57
N ASN A 334 -23.60 4.88 21.59
CA ASN A 334 -23.65 5.40 20.22
C ASN A 334 -25.07 5.28 19.64
N MET A 335 -25.73 4.14 19.87
CA MET A 335 -27.11 3.92 19.45
C MET A 335 -28.09 4.90 20.11
N ARG A 336 -27.95 5.18 21.40
CA ARG A 336 -28.79 6.17 22.10
C ARG A 336 -28.62 7.56 21.47
N TYR A 337 -27.39 7.99 21.23
CA TYR A 337 -27.12 9.29 20.62
C TYR A 337 -27.58 9.35 19.16
N GLN A 338 -27.36 8.30 18.38
CA GLN A 338 -27.81 8.24 16.99
C GLN A 338 -29.33 8.31 16.89
N LYS A 339 -30.07 7.64 17.78
CA LYS A 339 -31.54 7.72 17.85
C LYS A 339 -32.01 9.14 18.14
N GLN A 340 -31.39 9.83 19.09
CA GLN A 340 -31.74 11.23 19.42
C GLN A 340 -31.45 12.17 18.23
N LEU A 341 -30.27 12.06 17.63
CA LEU A 341 -29.88 12.86 16.47
C LEU A 341 -30.83 12.62 15.29
N THR A 342 -31.14 11.35 15.01
CA THR A 342 -32.09 10.96 13.96
C THR A 342 -33.49 11.52 14.24
N GLY A 343 -33.96 11.45 15.49
CA GLY A 343 -35.22 12.04 15.91
C GLY A 343 -35.27 13.55 15.72
N PHE A 344 -34.17 14.25 16.02
CA PHE A 344 -34.05 15.69 15.77
C PHE A 344 -34.06 16.03 14.28
N LYS A 345 -33.28 15.31 13.46
CA LYS A 345 -33.26 15.48 12.00
C LYS A 345 -34.62 15.26 11.35
N LYS A 346 -35.40 14.27 11.82
CA LYS A 346 -36.79 14.05 11.38
C LYS A 346 -37.70 15.23 11.70
N LYS A 347 -37.59 15.81 12.90
CA LYS A 347 -38.39 16.99 13.30
C LYS A 347 -38.06 18.23 12.48
N LEU A 348 -36.83 18.34 11.97
CA LEU A 348 -36.40 19.44 11.11
C LEU A 348 -36.83 19.25 9.64
N GLU A 349 -37.44 18.12 9.28
CA GLU A 349 -37.86 17.83 7.90
C GLU A 349 -36.73 18.03 6.89
N LEU A 350 -35.50 17.60 7.24
CA LEU A 350 -34.35 17.79 6.38
C LEU A 350 -34.59 17.15 5.00
N PRO A 351 -34.37 17.89 3.90
CA PRO A 351 -34.52 17.34 2.56
C PRO A 351 -33.49 16.23 2.29
N GLY A 352 -33.86 15.23 1.49
CA GLY A 352 -32.98 14.12 1.11
C GLY A 352 -33.04 12.88 2.01
N VAL A 353 -34.02 12.80 2.90
CA VAL A 353 -34.31 11.57 3.66
C VAL A 353 -35.24 10.69 2.82
N GLY A 354 -34.69 9.64 2.22
CA GLY A 354 -35.49 8.63 1.51
C GLY A 354 -36.35 7.79 2.46
N ASP A 355 -37.19 6.92 1.90
CA ASP A 355 -38.09 6.04 2.66
C ASP A 355 -37.34 5.14 3.67
N ASN A 356 -36.09 4.80 3.36
CA ASN A 356 -35.20 3.99 4.20
C ASN A 356 -34.65 4.76 5.42
N GLY A 357 -34.88 6.07 5.53
CA GLY A 357 -34.37 6.89 6.63
C GLY A 357 -32.90 7.29 6.45
N PHE A 358 -32.14 7.32 7.54
CA PHE A 358 -30.75 7.81 7.55
C PHE A 358 -29.75 6.65 7.60
N GLU A 359 -28.80 6.62 6.65
CA GLU A 359 -27.74 5.60 6.63
C GLU A 359 -26.94 5.51 7.93
N ALA A 360 -26.72 6.65 8.62
CA ALA A 360 -26.01 6.68 9.90
C ALA A 360 -26.69 5.78 10.97
N MET A 361 -28.02 5.67 10.92
CA MET A 361 -28.78 4.76 11.78
C MET A 361 -28.53 3.30 11.39
N GLY A 362 -28.50 3.00 10.09
CA GLY A 362 -28.12 1.68 9.57
C GLY A 362 -26.71 1.27 10.00
N LYS A 363 -25.74 2.19 9.92
CA LYS A 363 -24.35 1.95 10.33
C LYS A 363 -24.24 1.67 11.83
N ALA A 364 -24.97 2.41 12.67
CA ALA A 364 -25.02 2.16 14.10
C ALA A 364 -25.62 0.78 14.44
N HIS A 365 -26.71 0.38 13.76
CA HIS A 365 -27.29 -0.95 13.91
C HIS A 365 -26.33 -2.05 13.46
N SER A 366 -25.70 -1.88 12.29
CA SER A 366 -24.73 -2.83 11.73
C SER A 366 -23.52 -3.00 12.66
N GLN A 367 -23.04 -1.91 13.27
CA GLN A 367 -21.95 -1.97 14.25
C GLN A 367 -22.35 -2.73 15.51
N ARG A 368 -23.52 -2.44 16.07
CA ARG A 368 -24.00 -3.13 17.27
C ARG A 368 -24.31 -4.61 17.01
N GLY A 369 -24.80 -4.93 15.80
CA GLY A 369 -24.98 -6.31 15.35
C GLY A 369 -23.68 -7.11 15.37
N GLN A 370 -22.55 -6.50 14.97
CA GLN A 370 -21.24 -7.14 15.05
C GLN A 370 -20.84 -7.45 16.50
N VAL A 371 -21.03 -6.51 17.44
CA VAL A 371 -20.75 -6.75 18.87
C VAL A 371 -21.53 -7.97 19.37
N TYR A 372 -22.83 -8.04 19.10
CA TYR A 372 -23.64 -9.21 19.48
C TYR A 372 -23.25 -10.49 18.73
N ALA A 373 -22.70 -10.37 17.52
CA ALA A 373 -22.21 -11.52 16.76
C ALA A 373 -20.94 -12.12 17.39
N PHE A 374 -20.00 -11.29 17.87
CA PHE A 374 -18.85 -11.77 18.67
C PHE A 374 -19.29 -12.51 19.94
N LYS A 375 -20.43 -12.12 20.52
CA LYS A 375 -21.05 -12.82 21.67
C LYS A 375 -21.90 -14.03 21.27
N ARG A 376 -22.06 -14.30 19.96
CA ARG A 376 -22.97 -15.32 19.38
C ARG A 376 -24.41 -15.20 19.87
N GLU A 377 -24.86 -13.98 20.15
CA GLU A 377 -26.22 -13.72 20.64
C GLU A 377 -27.22 -13.60 19.47
N ARG A 378 -28.43 -14.15 19.66
CA ARG A 378 -29.53 -14.02 18.67
C ARG A 378 -29.89 -12.57 18.33
N ARG A 379 -29.56 -11.63 19.20
CA ARG A 379 -29.76 -10.18 18.98
C ARG A 379 -28.95 -9.67 17.78
N ALA A 380 -27.85 -10.32 17.42
CA ALA A 380 -27.04 -9.95 16.27
C ALA A 380 -27.88 -9.90 14.98
N GLU A 381 -28.64 -10.96 14.69
CA GLU A 381 -29.51 -11.02 13.51
C GLU A 381 -30.54 -9.89 13.51
N VAL A 382 -31.17 -9.62 14.66
CA VAL A 382 -32.16 -8.54 14.80
C VAL A 382 -31.55 -7.18 14.44
N GLU A 383 -30.35 -6.89 14.93
CA GLU A 383 -29.65 -5.65 14.64
C GLU A 383 -29.20 -5.55 13.17
N PHE A 384 -28.68 -6.63 12.59
CA PHE A 384 -28.31 -6.64 11.16
C PHE A 384 -29.53 -6.44 10.26
N ARG A 385 -30.66 -7.11 10.57
CA ARG A 385 -31.91 -6.91 9.83
C ARG A 385 -32.42 -5.47 9.96
N ALA A 386 -32.34 -4.88 11.15
CA ALA A 386 -32.69 -3.48 11.37
C ALA A 386 -31.77 -2.53 10.58
N ALA A 387 -30.47 -2.84 10.49
CA ALA A 387 -29.53 -2.07 9.68
C ALA A 387 -29.86 -2.10 8.19
N LEU A 388 -30.20 -3.27 7.64
CA LEU A 388 -30.51 -3.44 6.22
C LEU A 388 -31.72 -2.61 5.75
N VAL A 389 -32.69 -2.34 6.63
CA VAL A 389 -33.85 -1.46 6.34
C VAL A 389 -33.42 -0.02 6.03
N HIS A 390 -32.24 0.39 6.53
CA HIS A 390 -31.73 1.75 6.36
C HIS A 390 -30.83 1.94 5.14
N PHE A 391 -30.56 0.87 4.38
CA PHE A 391 -29.69 0.91 3.22
C PHE A 391 -30.46 0.52 1.96
N GLU A 392 -30.10 1.11 0.83
CA GLU A 392 -30.59 0.64 -0.46
C GLU A 392 -30.02 -0.75 -0.76
N GLU A 393 -30.85 -1.69 -1.24
CA GLU A 393 -30.49 -3.11 -1.43
C GLU A 393 -29.29 -3.33 -2.39
N ALA A 394 -29.04 -2.36 -3.28
CA ALA A 394 -27.92 -2.34 -4.21
C ALA A 394 -26.78 -1.39 -3.78
N SER A 395 -26.67 -1.06 -2.49
CA SER A 395 -25.57 -0.23 -1.96
C SER A 395 -24.45 -1.06 -1.34
N ALA A 396 -23.25 -0.48 -1.29
CA ALA A 396 -22.10 -1.08 -0.61
C ALA A 396 -22.38 -1.35 0.89
N ASN A 397 -23.03 -0.39 1.59
CA ASN A 397 -23.38 -0.54 3.02
C ASN A 397 -24.31 -1.73 3.27
N TYR A 398 -25.27 -1.96 2.36
CA TYR A 398 -26.17 -3.12 2.42
C TYR A 398 -25.38 -4.42 2.27
N LYS A 399 -24.53 -4.52 1.25
CA LYS A 399 -23.70 -5.71 1.02
C LYS A 399 -22.72 -5.98 2.16
N ILE A 400 -22.07 -4.95 2.68
CA ILE A 400 -21.18 -5.05 3.85
C ILE A 400 -21.95 -5.61 5.05
N THR A 401 -23.16 -5.11 5.33
CA THR A 401 -23.99 -5.60 6.44
C THR A 401 -24.47 -7.04 6.22
N GLN A 402 -24.89 -7.39 5.00
CA GLN A 402 -25.20 -8.78 4.64
C GLN A 402 -24.01 -9.71 4.86
N SER A 403 -22.80 -9.22 4.57
CA SER A 403 -21.56 -9.98 4.74
C SER A 403 -21.34 -10.37 6.22
N TYR A 404 -21.60 -9.45 7.17
CA TYR A 404 -21.54 -9.76 8.61
C TYR A 404 -22.63 -10.74 9.04
N LEU A 405 -23.83 -10.60 8.49
CA LEU A 405 -24.93 -11.52 8.78
C LEU A 405 -24.62 -12.94 8.30
N LEU A 406 -24.04 -13.09 7.11
CA LEU A 406 -23.60 -14.39 6.59
C LEU A 406 -22.51 -15.02 7.46
N GLN A 407 -21.54 -14.23 7.95
CA GLN A 407 -20.51 -14.71 8.86
C GLN A 407 -21.09 -15.13 10.21
N TYR A 408 -22.06 -14.39 10.74
CA TYR A 408 -22.77 -14.78 11.96
C TYR A 408 -23.48 -16.13 11.80
N TYR A 409 -24.11 -16.40 10.64
CA TYR A 409 -24.70 -17.71 10.39
C TYR A 409 -23.67 -18.83 10.24
N LEU A 410 -22.50 -18.54 9.66
CA LEU A 410 -21.38 -19.49 9.61
C LEU A 410 -20.85 -19.83 11.01
N ASP A 411 -20.70 -18.82 11.88
CA ASP A 411 -20.28 -18.97 13.28
C ASP A 411 -21.27 -19.78 14.12
N THR A 412 -22.57 -19.54 13.92
CA THR A 412 -23.63 -20.19 14.72
C THR A 412 -24.12 -21.51 14.13
N GLY A 413 -23.51 -21.97 13.02
CA GLY A 413 -23.88 -23.21 12.36
C GLY A 413 -25.26 -23.19 11.68
N ASN A 414 -25.85 -22.01 11.45
CA ASN A 414 -27.19 -21.87 10.87
C ASN A 414 -27.17 -21.93 9.34
N LYS A 415 -27.05 -23.15 8.80
CA LYS A 415 -26.96 -23.39 7.36
C LYS A 415 -28.19 -22.91 6.57
N GLU A 416 -29.40 -23.08 7.09
CA GLU A 416 -30.62 -22.70 6.39
C GLU A 416 -30.70 -21.18 6.19
N ALA A 417 -30.48 -20.42 7.26
CA ALA A 417 -30.46 -18.96 7.19
C ALA A 417 -29.31 -18.45 6.31
N TYR A 418 -28.14 -19.09 6.38
CA TYR A 418 -27.02 -18.78 5.48
C TYR A 418 -27.42 -18.93 4.01
N LEU A 419 -28.00 -20.06 3.61
CA LEU A 419 -28.35 -20.32 2.21
C LEU A 419 -29.40 -19.33 1.69
N GLY A 420 -30.41 -19.00 2.51
CA GLY A 420 -31.44 -18.02 2.16
C GLY A 420 -30.88 -16.61 1.95
N GLU A 421 -29.89 -16.20 2.75
CA GLU A 421 -29.25 -14.88 2.62
C GLU A 421 -28.19 -14.86 1.51
N ALA A 422 -27.44 -15.96 1.33
CA ALA A 422 -26.32 -16.05 0.40
C ALA A 422 -26.76 -15.87 -1.06
N GLU A 423 -27.95 -16.37 -1.43
CA GLU A 423 -28.51 -16.16 -2.76
C GLU A 423 -28.61 -14.67 -3.09
N ARG A 424 -29.14 -13.86 -2.17
CA ARG A 424 -29.27 -12.41 -2.36
C ARG A 424 -27.92 -11.72 -2.36
N TYR A 425 -27.01 -12.12 -1.46
CA TYR A 425 -25.67 -11.54 -1.39
C TYR A 425 -24.91 -11.74 -2.71
N PHE A 426 -24.91 -12.96 -3.26
CA PHE A 426 -24.23 -13.33 -4.50
C PHE A 426 -25.05 -13.08 -5.77
N GLY A 427 -25.91 -12.04 -5.79
CA GLY A 427 -26.59 -11.61 -7.03
C GLY A 427 -27.60 -12.61 -7.60
N GLY A 428 -28.33 -13.31 -6.73
CA GLY A 428 -29.32 -14.33 -7.10
C GLY A 428 -28.71 -15.67 -7.53
N LYS A 429 -27.43 -15.91 -7.24
CA LYS A 429 -26.74 -17.14 -7.64
C LYS A 429 -26.76 -18.17 -6.51
N THR A 430 -27.27 -19.37 -6.80
CA THR A 430 -27.34 -20.49 -5.84
C THR A 430 -26.22 -21.53 -6.05
N LYS A 431 -25.77 -21.71 -7.30
CA LYS A 431 -24.69 -22.65 -7.64
C LYS A 431 -23.32 -22.07 -7.30
N LEU A 432 -22.45 -22.89 -6.70
CA LEU A 432 -21.09 -22.52 -6.29
C LEU A 432 -20.30 -21.82 -7.42
N ILE A 433 -20.28 -22.41 -8.61
CA ILE A 433 -19.53 -21.86 -9.76
C ILE A 433 -20.04 -20.47 -10.19
N ASP A 434 -21.34 -20.22 -10.07
CA ASP A 434 -21.94 -18.95 -10.48
C ASP A 434 -21.75 -17.88 -9.41
N GLN A 435 -21.75 -18.27 -8.12
CA GLN A 435 -21.34 -17.40 -7.02
C GLN A 435 -19.88 -16.97 -7.16
N LEU A 436 -18.96 -17.88 -7.46
CA LEU A 436 -17.54 -17.56 -7.66
C LEU A 436 -17.34 -16.61 -8.85
N LYS A 437 -18.07 -16.83 -9.96
CA LYS A 437 -18.06 -15.90 -11.10
C LYS A 437 -18.58 -14.52 -10.72
N TYR A 438 -19.70 -14.46 -10.00
CA TYR A 438 -20.24 -13.19 -9.51
C TYR A 438 -19.21 -12.43 -8.66
N ILE A 439 -18.49 -13.12 -7.76
CA ILE A 439 -17.43 -12.51 -6.95
C ILE A 439 -16.35 -11.87 -7.84
N MET A 440 -15.89 -12.60 -8.85
CA MET A 440 -14.87 -12.09 -9.79
C MET A 440 -15.38 -10.95 -10.66
N ASP A 441 -16.62 -11.06 -11.17
CA ASP A 441 -17.21 -10.07 -12.06
C ASP A 441 -17.52 -8.76 -11.32
N GLU A 442 -18.27 -8.85 -10.21
CA GLU A 442 -18.65 -7.70 -9.40
C GLU A 442 -17.44 -7.03 -8.76
N GLY A 443 -16.54 -7.81 -8.16
CA GLY A 443 -15.34 -7.29 -7.50
C GLY A 443 -14.32 -6.65 -8.46
N SER A 444 -14.44 -6.88 -9.77
CA SER A 444 -13.53 -6.32 -10.78
C SER A 444 -13.98 -4.96 -11.33
N LYS A 445 -15.16 -4.47 -10.94
CA LYS A 445 -15.68 -3.17 -11.38
C LYS A 445 -14.93 -2.01 -10.72
N ASN A 446 -15.00 -0.84 -11.35
CA ASN A 446 -14.42 0.41 -10.81
C ASN A 446 -15.09 0.83 -9.48
N ASP A 447 -16.40 0.62 -9.37
CA ASP A 447 -17.18 0.85 -8.16
C ASP A 447 -17.93 -0.44 -7.79
N PRO A 448 -17.25 -1.38 -7.12
CA PRO A 448 -17.81 -2.71 -6.88
C PRO A 448 -18.75 -2.70 -5.67
N LEU A 449 -19.90 -3.37 -5.80
CA LEU A 449 -20.85 -3.51 -4.68
C LEU A 449 -20.32 -4.37 -3.53
N ILE A 450 -19.37 -5.25 -3.83
CA ILE A 450 -18.71 -6.13 -2.86
C ILE A 450 -17.21 -5.96 -2.95
N ASN A 451 -16.52 -6.03 -1.82
CA ASN A 451 -15.08 -6.24 -1.83
C ASN A 451 -14.79 -7.71 -2.18
N MET A 452 -13.97 -7.94 -3.20
CA MET A 452 -13.63 -9.27 -3.71
C MET A 452 -13.06 -10.18 -2.62
N LYS A 453 -12.12 -9.70 -1.79
CA LYS A 453 -11.47 -10.50 -0.75
C LYS A 453 -12.46 -10.94 0.31
N TYR A 454 -13.26 -10.02 0.84
CA TYR A 454 -14.25 -10.34 1.87
C TYR A 454 -15.35 -11.27 1.34
N ALA A 455 -15.81 -11.07 0.10
CA ALA A 455 -16.78 -11.98 -0.52
C ALA A 455 -16.18 -13.38 -0.77
N LEU A 456 -14.92 -13.45 -1.20
CA LEU A 456 -14.19 -14.71 -1.38
C LEU A 456 -13.99 -15.43 -0.04
N TYR A 457 -13.66 -14.70 1.02
CA TYR A 457 -13.56 -15.24 2.38
C TYR A 457 -14.86 -15.93 2.81
N ILE A 458 -16.00 -15.24 2.70
CA ILE A 458 -17.32 -15.82 3.02
C ILE A 458 -17.57 -17.08 2.18
N TYR A 459 -17.29 -17.00 0.88
CA TYR A 459 -17.51 -18.10 -0.05
C TYR A 459 -16.67 -19.34 0.29
N VAL A 460 -15.36 -19.20 0.52
CA VAL A 460 -14.46 -20.32 0.82
C VAL A 460 -14.74 -20.89 2.22
N ARG A 461 -15.04 -20.03 3.20
CA ARG A 461 -15.46 -20.48 4.53
C ARG A 461 -16.75 -21.31 4.46
N ALA A 462 -17.78 -20.82 3.78
CA ALA A 462 -19.04 -21.55 3.63
C ALA A 462 -18.89 -22.83 2.81
N LEU A 463 -17.98 -22.83 1.82
CA LEU A 463 -17.62 -24.04 1.08
C LEU A 463 -17.10 -25.11 2.03
N TYR A 464 -16.17 -24.77 2.93
CA TYR A 464 -15.65 -25.70 3.91
C TYR A 464 -16.71 -26.13 4.95
N VAL A 465 -17.39 -25.17 5.57
CA VAL A 465 -18.28 -25.41 6.73
C VAL A 465 -19.59 -26.08 6.32
N PHE A 466 -20.23 -25.65 5.24
CA PHE A 466 -21.60 -26.08 4.90
C PHE A 466 -21.73 -26.85 3.60
N ARG A 467 -20.82 -26.67 2.63
CA ARG A 467 -21.04 -27.07 1.23
C ARG A 467 -19.89 -27.90 0.64
N LEU A 468 -19.06 -28.53 1.48
CA LEU A 468 -17.86 -29.24 1.01
C LEU A 468 -18.23 -30.41 0.08
N PHE A 469 -19.36 -31.08 0.36
CA PHE A 469 -19.90 -32.15 -0.48
C PHE A 469 -20.39 -31.68 -1.86
N GLU A 470 -20.61 -30.38 -2.06
CA GLU A 470 -21.01 -29.78 -3.34
C GLU A 470 -19.79 -29.37 -4.20
N LEU A 471 -18.57 -29.47 -3.65
CA LEU A 471 -17.34 -29.07 -4.32
C LEU A 471 -17.03 -30.01 -5.50
N THR A 472 -17.03 -29.44 -6.71
CA THR A 472 -16.64 -30.15 -7.94
C THR A 472 -15.21 -29.79 -8.35
N GLU A 473 -14.57 -30.66 -9.13
CA GLU A 473 -13.24 -30.38 -9.72
C GLU A 473 -13.20 -29.05 -10.49
N LYS A 474 -14.30 -28.71 -11.16
CA LYS A 474 -14.43 -27.44 -11.86
C LYS A 474 -14.34 -26.26 -10.90
N VAL A 475 -15.12 -26.27 -9.82
CA VAL A 475 -15.11 -25.18 -8.82
C VAL A 475 -13.75 -25.11 -8.12
N TRP A 476 -13.16 -26.26 -7.80
CA TRP A 476 -11.87 -26.32 -7.14
C TRP A 476 -10.73 -25.77 -8.02
N SER A 477 -10.68 -26.18 -9.28
CA SER A 477 -9.71 -25.66 -10.27
C SER A 477 -9.86 -24.14 -10.48
N GLU A 478 -11.09 -23.62 -10.47
CA GLU A 478 -11.34 -22.18 -10.58
C GLU A 478 -10.79 -21.41 -9.36
N LEU A 479 -11.02 -21.92 -8.14
CA LEU A 479 -10.47 -21.35 -6.91
C LEU A 479 -8.93 -21.34 -6.90
N GLN A 480 -8.29 -22.43 -7.33
CA GLN A 480 -6.82 -22.50 -7.42
C GLN A 480 -6.21 -21.44 -8.34
N ASN A 481 -6.97 -20.98 -9.33
CA ASN A 481 -6.55 -20.00 -10.34
C ASN A 481 -7.11 -18.59 -10.10
N ILE A 482 -7.70 -18.33 -8.92
CA ILE A 482 -8.44 -17.10 -8.65
C ILE A 482 -7.59 -15.85 -8.83
N GLU A 483 -6.34 -15.85 -8.35
CA GLU A 483 -5.43 -14.70 -8.44
C GLU A 483 -5.08 -14.36 -9.89
N VAL A 484 -4.75 -15.37 -10.70
CA VAL A 484 -4.42 -15.20 -12.11
C VAL A 484 -5.63 -14.67 -12.89
N LYS A 485 -6.83 -15.21 -12.61
CA LYS A 485 -8.05 -14.81 -13.32
C LYS A 485 -8.51 -13.41 -12.92
N PHE A 486 -8.48 -13.10 -11.63
CA PHE A 486 -8.85 -11.79 -11.14
C PHE A 486 -7.85 -10.73 -11.61
N GLY A 487 -6.55 -11.00 -11.51
CA GLY A 487 -5.49 -10.12 -12.04
C GLY A 487 -5.68 -9.78 -13.52
N LYS A 488 -6.04 -10.77 -14.35
CA LYS A 488 -6.40 -10.53 -15.76
C LYS A 488 -7.61 -9.60 -15.92
N LYS A 489 -8.65 -9.73 -15.08
CA LYS A 489 -9.84 -8.89 -15.13
C LYS A 489 -9.57 -7.43 -14.76
N ILE A 490 -8.71 -7.20 -13.78
CA ILE A 490 -8.34 -5.85 -13.33
C ILE A 490 -7.08 -5.30 -14.04
N HIS A 491 -6.63 -5.97 -15.11
CA HIS A 491 -5.42 -5.60 -15.85
C HIS A 491 -4.14 -5.48 -15.00
N LYS A 492 -4.01 -6.30 -13.95
CA LYS A 492 -2.83 -6.40 -13.09
C LYS A 492 -2.20 -7.79 -13.20
N LYS A 493 -1.06 -7.87 -13.90
CA LYS A 493 -0.38 -9.13 -14.26
C LYS A 493 0.00 -9.97 -13.04
N GLU A 494 0.42 -9.32 -11.95
CA GLU A 494 0.90 -9.95 -10.72
C GLU A 494 0.01 -9.56 -9.52
N TRP A 495 -1.31 -9.67 -9.69
CA TRP A 495 -2.21 -9.51 -8.57
C TRP A 495 -2.19 -10.75 -7.68
N ALA A 496 -2.07 -10.54 -6.37
CA ALA A 496 -2.07 -11.57 -5.35
C ALA A 496 -2.99 -11.18 -4.19
N LEU A 497 -3.55 -12.18 -3.53
CA LEU A 497 -4.25 -12.01 -2.25
C LEU A 497 -3.21 -11.70 -1.17
N THR A 498 -3.32 -10.49 -0.62
CA THR A 498 -2.40 -9.91 0.38
C THR A 498 -3.21 -9.10 1.39
N GLY A 499 -2.73 -8.95 2.62
CA GLY A 499 -3.45 -8.30 3.71
C GLY A 499 -4.71 -9.06 4.16
N HIS A 500 -5.25 -8.67 5.32
CA HIS A 500 -6.45 -9.27 5.88
C HIS A 500 -7.67 -9.15 4.91
N PRO A 501 -8.53 -10.17 4.72
CA PRO A 501 -8.57 -11.52 5.34
C PRO A 501 -7.91 -12.63 4.48
N SER A 502 -6.82 -12.34 3.76
CA SER A 502 -6.20 -13.30 2.83
C SER A 502 -5.65 -14.54 3.53
N GLU A 503 -5.11 -14.39 4.72
CA GLU A 503 -4.63 -15.46 5.59
C GLU A 503 -5.75 -16.44 5.93
N ILE A 504 -6.96 -15.94 6.19
CA ILE A 504 -8.13 -16.78 6.50
C ILE A 504 -8.63 -17.48 5.24
N ILE A 505 -8.60 -16.80 4.08
CA ILE A 505 -8.90 -17.44 2.79
C ILE A 505 -7.95 -18.62 2.57
N PHE A 506 -6.64 -18.41 2.73
CA PHE A 506 -5.65 -19.47 2.54
C PHE A 506 -5.76 -20.57 3.60
N LYS A 507 -6.10 -20.27 4.85
CA LYS A 507 -6.45 -21.25 5.87
C LYS A 507 -7.57 -22.18 5.39
N TYR A 508 -8.70 -21.65 4.93
CA TYR A 508 -9.81 -22.51 4.47
C TYR A 508 -9.48 -23.25 3.16
N MET A 509 -8.71 -22.65 2.25
CA MET A 509 -8.20 -23.35 1.06
C MET A 509 -7.30 -24.54 1.46
N ARG A 510 -6.47 -24.38 2.48
CA ARG A 510 -5.63 -25.44 3.06
C ARG A 510 -6.46 -26.55 3.72
N LEU A 511 -7.47 -26.19 4.52
CA LEU A 511 -8.40 -27.15 5.13
C LEU A 511 -9.22 -27.96 4.09
N ILE A 512 -9.59 -27.32 2.97
CA ILE A 512 -10.23 -27.99 1.83
C ILE A 512 -9.25 -28.96 1.16
N ALA A 513 -8.00 -28.54 0.90
CA ALA A 513 -6.97 -29.40 0.31
C ALA A 513 -6.70 -30.64 1.18
N LEU A 514 -6.61 -30.48 2.50
CA LEU A 514 -6.51 -31.58 3.46
C LEU A 514 -7.71 -32.54 3.38
N SER A 515 -8.92 -32.00 3.26
CA SER A 515 -10.14 -32.83 3.14
C SER A 515 -10.22 -33.60 1.82
N ARG A 516 -9.37 -33.24 0.84
CA ARG A 516 -9.23 -33.89 -0.47
C ARG A 516 -7.96 -34.73 -0.60
N ASP A 517 -7.15 -34.84 0.46
CA ASP A 517 -5.86 -35.53 0.47
C ASP A 517 -4.84 -34.98 -0.56
N GLU A 518 -4.88 -33.66 -0.82
CA GLU A 518 -4.02 -32.97 -1.79
C GLU A 518 -2.84 -32.27 -1.10
N LYS A 519 -1.82 -33.03 -0.71
CA LYS A 519 -0.68 -32.54 0.10
C LYS A 519 0.11 -31.39 -0.54
N ASP A 520 0.33 -31.42 -1.85
CA ASP A 520 1.08 -30.35 -2.53
C ASP A 520 0.34 -29.00 -2.47
N LEU A 521 -0.99 -29.04 -2.55
CA LEU A 521 -1.82 -27.84 -2.45
C LEU A 521 -1.93 -27.35 -1.01
N GLU A 522 -1.98 -28.27 -0.05
CA GLU A 522 -1.88 -27.93 1.38
C GLU A 522 -0.60 -27.13 1.67
N LEU A 523 0.56 -27.65 1.28
CA LEU A 523 1.85 -26.97 1.47
C LEU A 523 1.92 -25.62 0.76
N LYS A 524 1.38 -25.54 -0.45
CA LYS A 524 1.27 -24.28 -1.21
C LYS A 524 0.46 -23.24 -0.43
N TYR A 525 -0.69 -23.62 0.13
CA TYR A 525 -1.55 -22.69 0.86
C TYR A 525 -1.02 -22.36 2.26
N ALA A 526 -0.29 -23.27 2.91
CA ALA A 526 0.45 -22.98 4.14
C ALA A 526 1.47 -21.84 3.91
N LYS A 527 2.27 -21.94 2.85
CA LYS A 527 3.21 -20.87 2.48
C LYS A 527 2.50 -19.55 2.19
N LYS A 528 1.43 -19.58 1.40
CA LYS A 528 0.66 -18.37 1.08
C LYS A 528 0.02 -17.72 2.30
N MET A 529 -0.50 -18.51 3.23
CA MET A 529 -1.04 -18.01 4.49
C MET A 529 0.03 -17.24 5.28
N SER A 530 1.26 -17.78 5.37
CA SER A 530 2.38 -17.13 6.05
C SER A 530 2.90 -15.87 5.34
N ASP A 531 2.91 -15.85 4.01
CA ASP A 531 3.55 -14.79 3.23
C ASP A 531 2.59 -13.63 2.88
N CYS A 532 1.29 -13.78 3.11
CA CYS A 532 0.30 -12.82 2.61
C CYS A 532 0.15 -11.54 3.45
N LEU A 533 0.67 -11.49 4.68
CA LEU A 533 0.62 -10.34 5.56
C LEU A 533 2.02 -9.72 5.71
N ILE A 534 2.22 -8.47 5.27
CA ILE A 534 3.51 -7.76 5.40
C ILE A 534 3.51 -6.85 6.64
N TYR A 535 2.40 -6.12 6.86
CA TYR A 535 2.16 -5.34 8.07
C TYR A 535 0.84 -5.79 8.71
N HIS A 536 0.92 -6.33 9.92
CA HIS A 536 -0.25 -6.79 10.67
C HIS A 536 -0.03 -6.60 12.17
N GLY A 537 -1.11 -6.54 12.92
CA GLY A 537 -1.14 -6.33 14.35
C GLY A 537 -1.15 -7.65 15.12
N ALA A 538 -1.28 -7.51 16.44
CA ALA A 538 -1.30 -8.65 17.35
C ALA A 538 -2.56 -9.53 17.15
N THR A 539 -3.67 -8.95 16.70
CA THR A 539 -4.91 -9.69 16.46
C THR A 539 -4.77 -10.63 15.27
N GLU A 540 -4.18 -10.18 14.16
CA GLU A 540 -3.91 -11.03 13.01
C GLU A 540 -2.91 -12.14 13.35
N ASP A 541 -1.93 -11.89 14.23
CA ASP A 541 -1.04 -12.94 14.74
C ASP A 541 -1.83 -14.04 15.46
N VAL A 542 -2.78 -13.65 16.31
CA VAL A 542 -3.69 -14.58 17.00
C VAL A 542 -4.53 -15.37 16.00
N VAL A 543 -5.07 -14.71 14.97
CA VAL A 543 -5.88 -15.36 13.92
C VAL A 543 -5.04 -16.36 13.12
N CYS A 544 -3.80 -16.01 12.75
CA CYS A 544 -2.88 -16.90 12.04
C CYS A 544 -2.53 -18.13 12.89
N LYS A 545 -2.15 -17.93 14.16
CA LYS A 545 -1.83 -19.02 15.08
C LYS A 545 -3.02 -19.94 15.31
N PHE A 546 -4.21 -19.38 15.49
CA PHE A 546 -5.42 -20.19 15.61
C PHE A 546 -5.73 -20.97 14.33
N GLY A 547 -5.49 -20.38 13.16
CA GLY A 547 -5.62 -21.08 11.90
C GLY A 547 -4.68 -22.29 11.78
N GLU A 548 -3.45 -22.19 12.28
CA GLU A 548 -2.53 -23.34 12.38
C GLU A 548 -3.05 -24.41 13.34
N ILE A 549 -3.63 -24.00 14.49
CA ILE A 549 -4.24 -24.93 15.46
C ILE A 549 -5.38 -25.72 14.81
N GLU A 550 -6.29 -25.05 14.08
CA GLU A 550 -7.38 -25.71 13.35
C GLU A 550 -6.86 -26.72 12.31
N VAL A 551 -5.77 -26.38 11.62
CA VAL A 551 -5.14 -27.28 10.65
C VAL A 551 -4.51 -28.49 11.35
N MET A 552 -3.76 -28.30 12.43
CA MET A 552 -3.19 -29.42 13.19
C MET A 552 -4.28 -30.36 13.72
N ASN A 553 -5.40 -29.81 14.19
CA ASN A 553 -6.56 -30.60 14.60
C ASN A 553 -7.13 -31.40 13.41
N LYS A 554 -7.28 -30.78 12.24
CA LYS A 554 -7.77 -31.45 11.02
C LYS A 554 -6.84 -32.55 10.52
N MET A 555 -5.53 -32.39 10.67
CA MET A 555 -4.52 -33.40 10.33
C MET A 555 -4.48 -34.57 11.33
N GLY A 556 -5.15 -34.46 12.48
CA GLY A 556 -5.05 -35.41 13.57
C GLY A 556 -3.75 -35.31 14.36
N ASN A 557 -2.98 -34.22 14.22
CA ASN A 557 -1.77 -33.97 14.98
C ASN A 557 -2.11 -33.32 16.34
N ILE A 558 -2.70 -34.12 17.22
CA ILE A 558 -3.23 -33.70 18.52
C ILE A 558 -2.14 -33.11 19.42
N GLU A 559 -0.95 -33.71 19.44
CA GLU A 559 0.18 -33.21 20.23
C GLU A 559 0.59 -31.80 19.80
N ARG A 560 0.75 -31.56 18.49
CA ARG A 560 1.13 -30.23 18.00
C ARG A 560 0.02 -29.20 18.21
N ARG A 561 -1.24 -29.58 18.02
CA ARG A 561 -2.41 -28.74 18.34
C ARG A 561 -2.40 -28.33 19.81
N ASP A 562 -2.13 -29.26 20.71
CA ASP A 562 -2.16 -29.00 22.16
C ASP A 562 -1.05 -28.07 22.60
N ILE A 563 0.16 -28.19 22.02
CA ILE A 563 1.28 -27.27 22.23
C ILE A 563 0.91 -25.87 21.75
N LEU A 564 0.46 -25.73 20.49
CA LEU A 564 0.11 -24.43 19.91
C LEU A 564 -1.04 -23.74 20.65
N SER A 565 -2.05 -24.51 21.08
CA SER A 565 -3.18 -23.96 21.86
C SER A 565 -2.75 -23.44 23.24
N LEU A 566 -1.79 -24.12 23.87
CA LEU A 566 -1.22 -23.68 25.15
C LEU A 566 -0.41 -22.39 24.98
N GLU A 567 0.45 -22.34 23.96
CA GLU A 567 1.22 -21.15 23.58
C GLU A 567 0.28 -19.96 23.33
N LEU A 568 -0.75 -20.14 22.50
CA LEU A 568 -1.70 -19.08 22.18
C LEU A 568 -2.49 -18.60 23.40
N CYS A 569 -2.97 -19.50 24.27
CA CYS A 569 -3.64 -19.08 25.51
C CYS A 569 -2.73 -18.27 26.44
N GLY A 570 -1.44 -18.65 26.52
CA GLY A 570 -0.44 -17.90 27.28
C GLY A 570 -0.22 -16.50 26.73
N GLU A 571 -0.06 -16.37 25.41
CA GLU A 571 0.07 -15.09 24.74
C GLU A 571 -1.15 -14.20 24.91
N LEU A 572 -2.36 -14.78 24.85
CA LEU A 572 -3.61 -14.06 25.07
C LEU A 572 -3.64 -13.48 26.50
N ALA A 573 -3.31 -14.30 27.51
CA ALA A 573 -3.29 -13.86 28.90
C ALA A 573 -2.22 -12.78 29.18
N GLU A 574 -1.08 -12.84 28.52
CA GLU A 574 0.01 -11.87 28.69
C GLU A 574 -0.29 -10.54 27.98
N ASN A 575 -0.85 -10.58 26.77
CA ASN A 575 -0.89 -9.42 25.89
C ASN A 575 -2.25 -8.71 25.84
N TYR A 576 -3.33 -9.33 26.32
CA TYR A 576 -4.68 -8.80 26.21
C TYR A 576 -5.34 -8.71 27.59
N CYS A 577 -5.77 -7.50 27.96
CA CYS A 577 -6.42 -7.26 29.25
C CYS A 577 -7.71 -8.08 29.43
N ALA A 578 -8.42 -8.37 28.34
CA ALA A 578 -9.61 -9.22 28.33
C ALA A 578 -9.36 -10.66 28.83
N PHE A 579 -8.10 -11.11 28.79
CA PHE A 579 -7.70 -12.46 29.18
C PHE A 579 -6.68 -12.48 30.32
N ALA A 580 -6.43 -11.36 31.00
CA ALA A 580 -5.41 -11.28 32.06
C ALA A 580 -5.67 -12.27 33.22
N ASP A 581 -6.95 -12.56 33.50
CA ASP A 581 -7.37 -13.51 34.53
C ASP A 581 -7.69 -14.92 33.97
N LEU A 582 -7.29 -15.20 32.72
CA LEU A 582 -7.52 -16.49 32.09
C LEU A 582 -6.76 -17.61 32.81
N VAL A 583 -7.51 -18.56 33.37
CA VAL A 583 -6.94 -19.82 33.87
C VAL A 583 -6.83 -20.80 32.71
N VAL A 584 -5.61 -21.01 32.22
CA VAL A 584 -5.35 -21.90 31.09
C VAL A 584 -5.56 -23.36 31.49
N SER A 585 -6.50 -24.04 30.83
CA SER A 585 -6.79 -25.46 31.05
C SER A 585 -5.58 -26.34 30.71
N GLU A 586 -5.29 -27.38 31.50
CA GLU A 586 -4.30 -28.39 31.17
C GLU A 586 -4.78 -29.37 30.06
N ASP A 587 -6.10 -29.53 29.92
CA ASP A 587 -6.71 -30.32 28.83
C ASP A 587 -6.69 -29.54 27.50
N GLY A 588 -5.99 -30.09 26.51
CA GLY A 588 -5.84 -29.51 25.18
C GLY A 588 -7.12 -29.46 24.36
N GLU A 589 -8.04 -30.41 24.53
CA GLU A 589 -9.34 -30.37 23.85
C GLU A 589 -10.21 -29.23 24.41
N ALA A 590 -10.20 -29.06 25.73
CA ALA A 590 -10.89 -27.94 26.37
C ALA A 590 -10.31 -26.59 25.94
N ARG A 591 -8.97 -26.46 25.84
CA ARG A 591 -8.32 -25.24 25.31
C ARG A 591 -8.73 -24.98 23.86
N PHE A 592 -8.70 -26.00 23.00
CA PHE A 592 -9.08 -25.87 21.60
C PHE A 592 -10.51 -25.35 21.42
N LYS A 593 -11.48 -25.95 22.14
CA LYS A 593 -12.88 -25.50 22.11
C LYS A 593 -13.06 -24.08 22.63
N TRP A 594 -12.35 -23.73 23.70
CA TRP A 594 -12.38 -22.38 24.24
C TRP A 594 -11.85 -21.36 23.20
N LEU A 595 -10.73 -21.66 22.53
CA LEU A 595 -10.21 -20.81 21.46
C LEU A 595 -11.18 -20.70 20.29
N GLU A 596 -11.85 -21.79 19.90
CA GLU A 596 -12.89 -21.78 18.86
C GLU A 596 -14.09 -20.87 19.24
N GLU A 597 -14.42 -20.77 20.52
CA GLU A 597 -15.44 -19.86 21.01
C GLU A 597 -14.98 -18.40 21.01
N LYS A 598 -13.70 -18.13 21.28
CA LYS A 598 -13.16 -16.77 21.37
C LYS A 598 -12.73 -16.20 20.03
N ILE A 599 -12.00 -16.97 19.23
CA ILE A 599 -11.46 -16.55 17.93
C ILE A 599 -12.52 -16.85 16.87
N THR A 600 -13.63 -16.14 17.03
CA THR A 600 -14.87 -16.27 16.28
C THR A 600 -15.12 -15.00 15.47
N PHE A 601 -15.96 -15.08 14.43
CA PHE A 601 -16.42 -13.91 13.68
C PHE A 601 -15.29 -13.18 12.91
N MET A 602 -15.66 -12.21 12.06
CA MET A 602 -14.72 -11.43 11.26
C MET A 602 -14.08 -10.34 12.13
N TYR A 603 -12.93 -10.66 12.75
CA TYR A 603 -11.92 -9.66 13.12
C TYR A 603 -11.56 -8.85 11.87
N ARG A 604 -11.49 -7.52 11.94
CA ARG A 604 -11.39 -6.65 10.76
C ARG A 604 -10.04 -5.98 10.57
#